data_AF-A0A562IHZ9-F1
#
_entry.id   AF-A0A562IHZ9-F1
#
_cell.length_a   1.000
_cell.length_b   1.000
_cell.length_c   1.000
_cell.angle_alpha   90.00
_cell.angle_beta   90.00
_cell.angle_gamma   90.00
#
_symmetry.space_group_name_H-M   'P 1'
#
loop_
_entity.id
_entity.type
_entity.pdbx_description
1 polymer ?
#
loop_
_entity_poly.entity_id
_entity_poly.type
_entity_poly.pdbx_seq_one_letter_code
_entity_poly.pdbx_strand_id
1 'polypeptide(L)'
;MNGRVTRAVAGAALTAALVPGVALAAGPAAAAETRTFVGYGAIPSDAHADAEAQMRAYSSSCVEVSTTSSPAGSAHTWKATLTASC
;
A
#
# COMPACT_ATOMS: atom_id res chain seq x y z
N MET A 1 23.73 50.45 -14.64
CA MET A 1 24.58 49.36 -14.10
C MET A 1 23.77 48.59 -13.06
N ASN A 2 23.48 47.32 -13.36
CA ASN A 2 23.25 46.14 -12.50
C ASN A 2 22.69 46.37 -11.08
N GLY A 3 21.54 45.85 -10.64
CA GLY A 3 21.00 44.46 -10.68
C GLY A 3 20.49 44.16 -9.24
N ARG A 4 19.43 43.42 -8.93
CA ARG A 4 18.69 42.35 -9.60
C ARG A 4 17.20 42.48 -9.28
N VAL A 5 16.40 42.12 -10.27
CA VAL A 5 14.94 42.07 -10.30
C VAL A 5 14.43 40.90 -9.47
N THR A 6 13.58 41.19 -8.48
CA THR A 6 12.79 40.21 -7.75
C THR A 6 11.75 39.62 -8.71
N ARG A 7 11.88 38.33 -9.06
CA ARG A 7 10.92 37.66 -9.95
C ARG A 7 9.57 37.53 -9.24
N ALA A 8 8.57 38.14 -9.86
CA ALA A 8 7.17 38.08 -9.50
C ALA A 8 6.50 36.81 -10.09
N VAL A 9 5.68 36.18 -9.23
CA VAL A 9 4.27 35.80 -9.42
C VAL A 9 3.86 34.86 -10.56
N ALA A 10 2.89 34.00 -10.20
CA ALA A 10 2.00 33.14 -10.99
C ALA A 10 2.67 31.83 -11.46
N GLY A 11 2.06 30.66 -11.30
CA GLY A 11 0.66 30.29 -11.15
C GLY A 11 0.47 28.93 -11.84
N ALA A 12 -0.68 28.30 -11.63
CA ALA A 12 -1.07 26.94 -12.04
C ALA A 12 -0.55 25.83 -11.11
N ALA A 13 -1.34 25.26 -10.21
CA ALA A 13 -2.60 24.52 -10.41
C ALA A 13 -2.42 23.28 -11.31
N LEU A 14 -3.18 22.23 -10.94
CA LEU A 14 -3.24 20.87 -11.49
C LEU A 14 -2.19 19.92 -10.89
N THR A 15 -2.56 18.81 -10.27
CA THR A 15 -3.88 18.18 -10.19
C THR A 15 -3.84 17.20 -9.03
N ALA A 16 -4.89 17.26 -8.22
CA ALA A 16 -5.37 16.11 -7.49
C ALA A 16 -5.43 14.92 -8.45
N ALA A 17 -4.56 13.94 -8.27
CA ALA A 17 -4.87 12.58 -8.67
C ALA A 17 -5.70 11.95 -7.54
N LEU A 18 -6.83 12.60 -7.22
CA LEU A 18 -7.97 11.93 -6.61
C LEU A 18 -8.50 11.01 -7.70
N VAL A 19 -8.15 9.72 -7.58
CA VAL A 19 -8.70 8.68 -8.44
C VAL A 19 -10.23 8.75 -8.31
N PRO A 20 -10.96 8.94 -9.41
CA PRO A 20 -12.41 9.10 -9.39
C PRO A 20 -13.09 7.75 -9.16
N GLY A 21 -14.13 7.77 -8.33
CA GLY A 21 -14.94 6.59 -7.98
C GLY A 21 -14.42 5.98 -6.68
N VAL A 22 -15.14 5.98 -5.58
CA VAL A 22 -16.51 5.48 -5.45
C VAL A 22 -17.23 6.30 -4.38
N ALA A 23 -18.19 7.12 -4.78
CA ALA A 23 -19.28 7.48 -3.89
C ALA A 23 -20.33 6.36 -3.99
N LEU A 24 -20.34 5.45 -3.01
CA LEU A 24 -21.55 4.69 -2.71
C LEU A 24 -21.85 4.85 -1.23
N ALA A 25 -22.86 5.68 -0.97
CA ALA A 25 -23.67 5.59 0.23
C ALA A 25 -24.39 4.25 0.21
N ALA A 26 -24.08 3.38 1.17
CA ALA A 26 -24.92 2.33 1.72
C ALA A 26 -24.05 1.65 2.80
N GLY A 27 -24.45 1.71 4.06
CA GLY A 27 -23.75 0.94 5.11
C GLY A 27 -23.72 -0.53 4.70
N PRO A 28 -22.57 -1.23 4.69
CA PRO A 28 -22.57 -2.57 4.15
C PRO A 28 -22.64 -3.61 5.28
N ALA A 29 -23.56 -4.55 5.11
CA ALA A 29 -23.40 -5.92 5.57
C ALA A 29 -21.94 -6.35 5.34
N ALA A 30 -21.34 -7.11 6.27
CA ALA A 30 -19.97 -7.60 6.20
C ALA A 30 -19.66 -8.19 4.82
N ALA A 31 -19.18 -7.34 3.91
CA ALA A 31 -18.72 -7.71 2.59
C ALA A 31 -17.30 -8.16 2.82
N ALA A 32 -16.99 -9.39 2.44
CA ALA A 32 -15.63 -9.90 2.47
C ALA A 32 -14.74 -8.97 1.62
N GLU A 33 -14.04 -8.06 2.28
CA GLU A 33 -13.05 -7.16 1.74
C GLU A 33 -11.76 -7.96 1.52
N THR A 34 -11.32 -8.02 0.26
CA THR A 34 -10.01 -8.57 -0.06
C THR A 34 -8.96 -7.49 0.09
N ARG A 35 -7.99 -7.71 0.97
CA ARG A 35 -6.88 -6.79 1.27
C ARG A 35 -5.56 -7.45 0.91
N THR A 36 -4.58 -6.64 0.51
CA THR A 36 -3.21 -7.10 0.24
C THR A 36 -2.23 -6.45 1.21
N PHE A 37 -1.39 -7.28 1.82
CA PHE A 37 -0.34 -6.95 2.78
C PHE A 37 1.00 -7.28 2.16
N VAL A 38 2.01 -6.44 2.40
CA VAL A 38 3.35 -6.63 1.86
C VAL A 38 4.33 -6.71 3.01
N GLY A 39 4.94 -7.88 3.16
CA GLY A 39 5.94 -8.13 4.18
C GLY A 39 7.35 -8.27 3.63
N TYR A 40 8.34 -8.00 4.47
CA TYR A 40 9.76 -8.04 4.12
C TYR A 40 10.58 -8.83 5.14
N GLY A 41 11.63 -9.51 4.67
CA GLY A 41 12.46 -10.34 5.54
C GLY A 41 13.77 -10.79 4.91
N ALA A 42 14.65 -11.44 5.68
CA ALA A 42 15.93 -11.93 5.18
C ALA A 42 15.79 -13.23 4.36
N ILE A 43 14.72 -13.98 4.63
CA ILE A 43 14.30 -15.19 3.90
C ILE A 43 12.78 -15.14 3.62
N PRO A 44 12.26 -15.99 2.72
CA PRO A 44 10.84 -15.97 2.36
C PRO A 44 9.89 -16.11 3.56
N SER A 45 10.23 -16.97 4.52
CA SER A 45 9.42 -17.20 5.72
C SER A 45 9.33 -15.98 6.63
N ASP A 46 10.39 -15.19 6.74
CA ASP A 46 10.38 -13.95 7.52
C ASP A 46 9.48 -12.90 6.87
N ALA A 47 9.58 -12.77 5.54
CA ALA A 47 8.74 -11.85 4.77
C ALA A 47 7.26 -12.24 4.85
N HIS A 48 6.96 -13.54 4.85
CA HIS A 48 5.61 -14.06 5.07
C HIS A 48 5.10 -13.74 6.47
N ALA A 49 5.89 -14.02 7.51
CA ALA A 49 5.51 -13.76 8.90
C ALA A 49 5.25 -12.28 9.17
N ASP A 50 6.02 -11.37 8.55
CA ASP A 50 5.78 -9.93 8.60
C ASP A 50 4.46 -9.55 7.92
N ALA A 51 4.16 -10.09 6.72
CA ALA A 51 2.89 -9.85 6.03
C ALA A 51 1.68 -10.39 6.83
N GLU A 52 1.82 -11.55 7.45
CA GLU A 52 0.79 -12.13 8.34
C GLU A 52 0.61 -11.30 9.61
N ALA A 53 1.68 -10.78 10.21
CA ALA A 53 1.60 -9.92 11.38
C ALA A 53 0.84 -8.64 11.05
N GLN A 54 1.10 -8.03 9.89
CA GLN A 54 0.35 -6.88 9.38
C GLN A 54 -1.13 -7.22 9.14
N MET A 55 -1.42 -8.38 8.54
CA MET A 55 -2.80 -8.85 8.34
C MET A 55 -3.54 -9.01 9.67
N ARG A 56 -2.94 -9.70 10.66
CA ARG A 56 -3.54 -9.92 11.97
C ARG A 56 -3.70 -8.62 12.76
N ALA A 57 -2.77 -7.67 12.59
CA ALA A 57 -2.87 -6.34 13.16
C ALA A 57 -4.00 -5.51 12.53
N TYR A 58 -4.29 -5.72 11.24
CA TYR A 58 -5.43 -5.11 10.56
C TYR A 58 -6.77 -5.70 11.03
N SER A 59 -6.91 -7.03 11.00
CA SER A 59 -8.00 -7.72 11.67
C SER A 59 -7.64 -9.17 11.98
N SER A 60 -7.98 -9.59 13.20
CA SER A 60 -7.85 -10.98 13.64
C SER A 60 -8.76 -11.96 12.89
N SER A 61 -9.80 -11.46 12.20
CA SER A 61 -10.71 -12.26 11.38
C SER A 61 -10.25 -12.47 9.94
N CYS A 62 -9.19 -11.76 9.52
CA CYS A 62 -8.66 -11.93 8.17
C CYS A 62 -8.09 -13.33 7.98
N VAL A 63 -8.40 -13.94 6.83
CA VAL A 63 -7.87 -15.24 6.44
C VAL A 63 -7.08 -15.07 5.16
N GLU A 64 -5.86 -15.59 5.14
CA GLU A 64 -5.03 -15.61 3.94
C GLU A 64 -5.71 -16.41 2.82
N VAL A 65 -5.74 -15.83 1.63
CA VAL A 65 -6.28 -16.43 0.40
C VAL A 65 -5.17 -16.79 -0.59
N SER A 66 -4.11 -15.98 -0.65
CA SER A 66 -3.00 -16.18 -1.58
C SER A 66 -1.76 -15.45 -1.09
N THR A 67 -0.59 -16.05 -1.28
CA THR A 67 0.69 -15.38 -1.03
C THR A 67 1.67 -15.62 -2.17
N THR A 68 2.41 -14.58 -2.55
CA THR A 68 3.52 -14.67 -3.52
C THR A 68 4.80 -14.14 -2.89
N SER A 69 5.87 -14.92 -2.96
CA SER A 69 7.20 -14.52 -2.50
C SER A 69 8.13 -14.17 -3.66
N SER A 70 8.98 -13.17 -3.49
CA SER A 70 10.00 -12.79 -4.49
C SER A 70 11.21 -12.12 -3.83
N PRO A 71 12.39 -12.14 -4.47
CA PRO A 71 13.53 -11.36 -4.00
C PRO A 71 13.18 -9.86 -4.00
N ALA A 72 13.48 -9.16 -2.91
CA ALA A 72 13.19 -7.75 -2.74
C ALA A 72 14.36 -6.88 -3.18
N GLY A 73 14.70 -6.87 -4.47
CA GLY A 73 15.72 -5.99 -5.09
C GLY A 73 17.18 -6.14 -4.61
N SER A 74 17.41 -6.63 -3.39
CA SER A 74 18.69 -6.93 -2.75
C SER A 74 18.82 -8.44 -2.59
N ALA A 75 20.02 -8.99 -2.81
CA ALA A 75 20.28 -10.43 -2.74
C ALA A 75 19.96 -11.06 -1.37
N HIS A 76 19.85 -10.24 -0.32
CA HIS A 76 19.63 -10.65 1.06
C HIS A 76 18.24 -10.29 1.61
N THR A 77 17.33 -9.82 0.75
CA THR A 77 16.00 -9.41 1.18
C THR A 77 14.93 -10.09 0.33
N TRP A 78 13.86 -10.51 0.97
CA TRP A 78 12.67 -11.10 0.38
C TRP A 78 11.46 -10.20 0.62
N LYS A 79 10.51 -10.30 -0.29
CA LYS A 79 9.20 -9.65 -0.23
C LYS A 79 8.14 -10.73 -0.36
N ALA A 80 7.15 -10.71 0.52
CA ALA A 80 5.94 -11.52 0.41
C ALA A 80 4.75 -10.58 0.20
N THR A 81 3.93 -10.85 -0.79
CA THR A 81 2.65 -10.18 -1.01
C THR A 81 1.55 -11.16 -0.62
N LEU A 82 0.91 -10.92 0.53
CA LEU A 82 -0.16 -11.73 1.10
C LEU A 82 -1.50 -11.05 0.81
N THR A 83 -2.43 -11.79 0.20
CA THR A 83 -3.80 -11.34 -0.01
C THR A 83 -4.72 -12.11 0.94
N ALA A 84 -5.55 -11.38 1.68
CA ALA A 84 -6.46 -11.93 2.67
C ALA A 84 -7.89 -11.44 2.47
N SER A 85 -8.86 -12.23 2.91
CA SER A 85 -10.25 -11.82 3.02
C SER A 85 -10.59 -11.53 4.47
N CYS A 86 -11.12 -10.34 4.71
CA CYS A 86 -11.60 -9.82 5.99
C CYS A 86 -13.06 -9.36 5.78
#